data_AF-A0A4P5TBJ9-F1
#
_entry.id   AF-A0A4P5TBJ9-F1
#
_cell.length_a   1.000
_cell.length_b   1.000
_cell.length_c   1.000
_cell.angle_alpha   90.00
_cell.angle_beta   90.00
_cell.angle_gamma   90.00
#
_symmetry.space_group_name_H-M   'P 1'
#
loop_
_entity.id
_entity.type
_entity.pdbx_description
1 polymer ?
#
loop_
_entity_poly.entity_id
_entity_poly.type
_entity_poly.pdbx_seq_one_letter_code
_entity_poly.pdbx_strand_id
1 'polypeptide(L)'
;MDRVFENPSLYSGMGNLLAVYGYTLQIYLDFSGYSDMAIGLALLMGFTLTENFNRPYLSTSLQEFWRRWHISLSTWLRDYLYISLGGNRGSKLKTYINLFLTMLLGGLWHGAGWMFIIWGGLHGAGLALDRLLSSAGQFLSKPLSKSFILILSLLGGISAYLFFKMSGETMEKWQVMEWQLFVLHLALGAILLFLFGVLIEKWGKSVKIPLLISGIFTFHFVSFCWIFFRAGAIGSILPSGELLGKVLSKLASTTFDSSFIMEVQEKTPFVLPAILFGFVLHFSPIVLKEKITQWFSRQSFVLQAILVSLVITCVLILNTQRTVPFIYFQF
;
A
#
# COMPACT_ATOMS: atom_id res chain seq x y z
N MET A 1 18.07 6.92 6.47
CA MET A 1 16.96 7.15 5.52
C MET A 1 17.34 8.26 4.56
N ASP A 2 17.47 9.49 5.05
CA ASP A 2 17.84 10.65 4.21
C ASP A 2 19.11 10.42 3.41
N ARG A 3 20.19 9.93 4.03
CA ARG A 3 21.45 9.59 3.34
C ARG A 3 21.26 8.67 2.11
N VAL A 4 20.34 7.70 2.20
CA VAL A 4 20.05 6.78 1.09
C VAL A 4 19.29 7.50 -0.02
N PHE A 5 18.29 8.32 0.33
CA PHE A 5 17.55 9.11 -0.65
C PHE A 5 18.36 10.26 -1.25
N GLU A 6 19.38 10.79 -0.57
CA GLU A 6 20.28 11.80 -1.13
C GLU A 6 21.20 11.20 -2.20
N ASN A 7 21.69 9.97 -2.00
CA ASN A 7 22.58 9.30 -2.94
C ASN A 7 22.22 7.81 -3.14
N PRO A 8 21.08 7.49 -3.77
CA PRO A 8 20.59 6.11 -3.90
C PRO A 8 21.60 5.18 -4.60
N SER A 9 22.37 5.75 -5.53
CA SER A 9 23.35 5.03 -6.35
C SER A 9 24.48 4.38 -5.54
N LEU A 10 24.80 4.91 -4.36
CA LEU A 10 25.86 4.41 -3.47
C LEU A 10 25.42 3.17 -2.68
N TYR A 11 24.12 2.91 -2.63
CA TYR A 11 23.54 1.81 -1.86
C TYR A 11 23.06 0.68 -2.78
N SER A 12 23.06 -0.54 -2.23
CA SER A 12 22.52 -1.72 -2.91
C SER A 12 20.99 -1.62 -3.10
N GLY A 13 20.42 -2.52 -3.90
CA GLY A 13 18.96 -2.63 -4.04
C GLY A 13 18.29 -2.90 -2.69
N MET A 14 18.87 -3.79 -1.88
CA MET A 14 18.40 -4.04 -0.51
C MET A 14 18.49 -2.80 0.39
N GLY A 15 19.59 -2.04 0.33
CA GLY A 15 19.73 -0.81 1.12
C GLY A 15 18.67 0.23 0.77
N ASN A 16 18.36 0.38 -0.52
CA ASN A 16 17.26 1.23 -0.98
C ASN A 16 15.89 0.71 -0.52
N LEU A 17 15.65 -0.61 -0.55
CA LEU A 17 14.39 -1.20 -0.10
C LEU A 17 14.15 -0.96 1.41
N LEU A 18 15.18 -1.17 2.23
CA LEU A 18 15.12 -0.88 3.67
C LEU A 18 14.88 0.62 3.92
N ALA A 19 15.43 1.50 3.08
CA ALA A 19 15.14 2.92 3.12
C ALA A 19 13.69 3.26 2.72
N VAL A 20 13.05 2.51 1.82
CA VAL A 20 11.63 2.71 1.52
C VAL A 20 10.75 2.26 2.69
N TYR A 21 11.05 1.11 3.30
CA TYR A 21 10.27 0.60 4.44
C TYR A 21 10.43 1.42 5.71
N GLY A 22 11.65 1.87 6.01
CA GLY A 22 11.85 2.76 7.15
C GLY A 22 11.12 4.10 6.92
N TYR A 23 11.04 4.61 5.68
CA TYR A 23 10.34 5.86 5.39
C TYR A 23 8.84 5.69 5.54
N THR A 24 8.31 4.53 5.11
CA THR A 24 6.92 4.12 5.34
C THR A 24 6.57 4.15 6.84
N LEU A 25 7.46 3.65 7.70
CA LEU A 25 7.26 3.75 9.16
C LEU A 25 7.42 5.16 9.68
N GLN A 26 8.44 5.89 9.22
CA GLN A 26 8.71 7.25 9.65
C GLN A 26 7.49 8.15 9.43
N ILE A 27 6.92 8.16 8.22
CA ILE A 27 5.70 8.92 7.91
C ILE A 27 4.59 8.55 8.89
N TYR A 28 4.36 7.25 9.07
CA TYR A 28 3.27 6.76 9.90
C TYR A 28 3.44 7.14 11.38
N LEU A 29 4.61 6.87 11.96
CA LEU A 29 4.86 7.08 13.38
C LEU A 29 4.90 8.58 13.71
N ASP A 30 5.51 9.40 12.87
CA ASP A 30 5.55 10.85 13.06
C ASP A 30 4.13 11.43 12.98
N PHE A 31 3.39 11.07 11.93
CA PHE A 31 2.07 11.67 11.72
C PHE A 31 1.00 11.11 12.68
N SER A 32 1.05 9.82 13.00
CA SER A 32 0.18 9.23 14.03
C SER A 32 0.48 9.81 15.40
N GLY A 33 1.76 9.92 15.78
CA GLY A 33 2.16 10.49 17.06
C GLY A 33 1.72 11.95 17.21
N TYR A 34 1.89 12.76 16.15
CA TYR A 34 1.41 14.14 16.13
C TYR A 34 -0.12 14.22 16.26
N SER A 35 -0.85 13.38 15.52
CA SER A 35 -2.31 13.32 15.60
C SER A 35 -2.78 12.96 17.01
N ASP A 36 -2.12 12.01 17.68
CA ASP A 36 -2.43 11.62 19.06
C ASP A 36 -2.15 12.76 20.05
N MET A 37 -1.07 13.53 19.86
CA MET A 37 -0.81 14.74 20.65
C MET A 37 -1.91 15.80 20.45
N ALA A 38 -2.33 16.04 19.21
CA ALA A 38 -3.40 16.98 18.91
C ALA A 38 -4.75 16.55 19.52
N ILE A 39 -5.08 15.25 19.46
CA ILE A 39 -6.26 14.67 20.12
C ILE A 39 -6.18 14.85 21.64
N GLY A 40 -5.02 14.57 22.24
CA GLY A 40 -4.79 14.77 23.67
C GLY A 40 -4.97 16.21 24.12
N LEU A 41 -4.41 17.17 23.38
CA LEU A 41 -4.59 18.61 23.64
C LEU A 41 -6.05 19.04 23.47
N ALA A 42 -6.73 18.55 22.44
CA ALA A 42 -8.14 18.84 22.23
C ALA A 42 -9.01 18.33 23.40
N LEU A 43 -8.71 17.14 23.92
CA LEU A 43 -9.40 16.58 25.09
C LEU A 43 -9.21 17.45 26.34
N LEU A 44 -8.00 18.00 26.55
CA LEU A 44 -7.74 18.95 27.65
C LEU A 44 -8.54 20.25 27.49
N MET A 45 -8.84 20.65 26.27
CA MET A 45 -9.65 21.82 25.94
C MET A 45 -11.17 21.53 25.92
N GLY A 46 -11.59 20.30 26.20
CA GLY A 46 -13.00 19.89 26.21
C GLY A 46 -13.56 19.49 24.84
N PHE A 47 -12.71 19.31 23.82
CA PHE A 47 -13.11 18.84 22.49
C PHE A 47 -12.75 17.37 22.29
N THR A 48 -13.65 16.60 21.67
CA THR A 48 -13.36 15.24 21.24
C THR A 48 -13.11 15.23 19.73
N LEU A 49 -11.86 15.00 19.34
CA LEU A 49 -11.48 14.81 17.94
C LEU A 49 -11.50 13.32 17.57
N THR A 50 -11.76 13.02 16.30
CA THR A 50 -11.71 11.66 15.77
C THR A 50 -10.28 11.17 15.65
N GLU A 51 -10.05 9.88 15.92
CA GLU A 51 -8.76 9.24 15.62
C GLU A 51 -8.41 9.36 14.14
N ASN A 52 -7.14 9.64 13.85
CA ASN A 52 -6.68 9.85 12.48
C ASN A 52 -6.03 8.60 11.86
N PHE A 53 -5.60 7.65 12.68
CA PHE A 53 -4.92 6.44 12.23
C PHE A 53 -5.39 5.20 13.00
N ASN A 54 -5.72 4.13 12.28
CA ASN A 54 -6.16 2.87 12.89
C ASN A 54 -5.46 1.66 12.26
N ARG A 55 -4.18 1.45 12.66
CA ARG A 55 -3.31 0.37 12.17
C ARG A 55 -3.37 0.16 10.64
N PRO A 56 -3.08 1.20 9.85
CA PRO A 56 -3.23 1.16 8.40
C PRO A 56 -2.39 0.08 7.70
N TYR A 57 -1.21 -0.32 8.20
CA TYR A 57 -0.38 -1.34 7.55
C TYR A 57 -0.82 -2.79 7.84
N LEU A 58 -1.86 -2.99 8.66
CA LEU A 58 -2.57 -4.27 8.75
C LEU A 58 -3.66 -4.43 7.68
N SER A 59 -3.87 -3.42 6.84
CA SER A 59 -4.92 -3.45 5.82
C SER A 59 -4.64 -4.51 4.77
N THR A 60 -5.69 -5.23 4.42
CA THR A 60 -5.65 -6.30 3.41
C THR A 60 -6.15 -5.83 2.05
N SER A 61 -6.63 -4.60 1.93
CA SER A 61 -7.01 -3.96 0.67
C SER A 61 -6.68 -2.46 0.71
N LEU A 62 -6.63 -1.83 -0.46
CA LEU A 62 -6.37 -0.39 -0.54
C LEU A 62 -7.55 0.42 -0.02
N GLN A 63 -8.78 -0.05 -0.20
CA GLN A 63 -9.95 0.58 0.42
C GLN A 63 -9.88 0.55 1.95
N GLU A 64 -9.44 -0.57 2.53
CA GLU A 64 -9.25 -0.69 3.97
C GLU A 64 -8.12 0.24 4.46
N PHE A 65 -7.02 0.32 3.73
CA PHE A 65 -5.92 1.23 4.03
C PHE A 65 -6.39 2.69 4.14
N TRP A 66 -7.12 3.20 3.14
CA TRP A 66 -7.63 4.58 3.14
C TRP A 66 -8.73 4.84 4.18
N ARG A 67 -9.38 3.81 4.72
CA ARG A 67 -10.29 3.94 5.87
C ARG A 67 -9.56 3.98 7.22
N ARG A 68 -8.28 3.61 7.25
CA ARG A 68 -7.44 3.51 8.45
C ARG A 68 -6.28 4.52 8.45
N TRP A 69 -6.00 5.13 7.30
CA TRP A 69 -4.95 6.13 7.10
C TRP A 69 -5.57 7.52 6.98
N HIS A 70 -5.07 8.46 7.78
CA HIS A 70 -5.46 9.88 7.74
C HIS A 70 -6.99 10.07 7.64
N ILE A 71 -7.70 9.45 8.59
CA ILE A 71 -9.16 9.23 8.55
C ILE A 71 -9.93 10.55 8.37
N SER A 72 -9.49 11.64 8.99
CA SER A 72 -10.15 12.94 8.84
C SER A 72 -10.10 13.45 7.39
N LEU A 73 -8.91 13.47 6.77
CA LEU A 73 -8.73 13.83 5.35
C LEU A 73 -9.45 12.86 4.42
N SER A 74 -9.30 11.55 4.63
CA SER A 74 -9.94 10.53 3.80
C SER A 74 -11.46 10.64 3.83
N THR A 75 -12.02 10.97 5.00
CA THR A 75 -13.45 11.27 5.17
C THR A 75 -13.85 12.56 4.46
N TRP A 76 -13.04 13.61 4.56
CA TRP A 76 -13.30 14.87 3.87
C TRP A 76 -13.28 14.72 2.34
N LEU A 77 -12.26 14.05 1.80
CA LEU A 77 -12.16 13.74 0.36
C LEU A 77 -13.35 12.91 -0.11
N ARG A 78 -13.81 11.93 0.70
CA ARG A 78 -15.00 11.15 0.37
C ARG A 78 -16.24 12.04 0.32
N ASP A 79 -16.49 12.80 1.38
CA ASP A 79 -17.78 13.46 1.59
C ASP A 79 -17.93 14.72 0.74
N TYR A 80 -16.87 15.49 0.58
CA TYR A 80 -16.92 16.77 -0.12
C TYR A 80 -16.44 16.72 -1.56
N LEU A 81 -15.60 15.74 -1.92
CA LEU A 81 -15.08 15.63 -3.28
C LEU A 81 -15.69 14.44 -4.03
N TYR A 82 -15.52 13.22 -3.53
CA TYR A 82 -15.99 12.01 -4.22
C TYR A 82 -17.51 11.99 -4.41
N ILE A 83 -18.29 12.28 -3.37
CA ILE A 83 -19.76 12.34 -3.45
C ILE A 83 -20.23 13.45 -4.40
N SER A 84 -19.58 14.61 -4.35
CA SER A 84 -19.86 15.77 -5.21
C SER A 84 -19.60 15.46 -6.68
N LEU A 85 -18.56 14.70 -7.00
CA LEU A 85 -18.29 14.19 -8.36
C LEU A 85 -19.31 13.14 -8.85
N GLY A 86 -20.24 12.73 -7.98
CA GLY A 86 -21.28 11.75 -8.27
C GLY A 86 -21.14 10.47 -7.44
N GLY A 87 -20.00 10.25 -6.78
CA GLY A 87 -19.72 9.06 -5.98
C GLY A 87 -19.94 7.78 -6.77
N ASN A 88 -20.76 6.88 -6.22
CA ASN A 88 -21.15 5.62 -6.86
C ASN A 88 -22.38 5.75 -7.81
N ARG A 89 -22.88 6.97 -8.07
CA ARG A 89 -24.09 7.17 -8.90
C ARG A 89 -23.74 6.98 -10.39
N GLY A 90 -24.67 6.37 -11.13
CA GLY A 90 -24.53 6.15 -12.57
C GLY A 90 -23.75 4.86 -12.91
N SER A 91 -22.87 4.93 -13.92
CA SER A 91 -22.15 3.75 -14.40
C SER A 91 -20.92 3.40 -13.56
N LYS A 92 -20.50 2.13 -13.60
CA LYS A 92 -19.26 1.67 -12.96
C LYS A 92 -18.03 2.46 -13.45
N LEU A 93 -17.99 2.81 -14.73
CA LEU A 93 -16.92 3.63 -15.30
C LEU A 93 -16.86 5.01 -14.64
N LYS A 94 -18.00 5.68 -14.46
CA LYS A 94 -18.05 6.97 -13.74
C LYS A 94 -17.57 6.83 -12.30
N THR A 95 -17.93 5.73 -11.63
CA THR A 95 -17.44 5.45 -10.27
C THR A 95 -15.91 5.37 -10.23
N TYR A 96 -15.28 4.66 -11.17
CA TYR A 96 -13.82 4.55 -11.25
C TYR A 96 -13.15 5.89 -11.59
N ILE A 97 -13.73 6.67 -12.50
CA ILE A 97 -13.25 8.02 -12.82
C ILE A 97 -13.34 8.92 -11.59
N ASN A 98 -14.47 8.93 -10.89
CA ASN A 98 -14.67 9.74 -9.67
C ASN A 98 -13.65 9.40 -8.59
N LEU A 99 -13.39 8.11 -8.39
CA LEU A 99 -12.39 7.61 -7.45
C LEU A 99 -10.98 8.07 -7.84
N PHE A 100 -10.61 7.92 -9.11
CA PHE A 100 -9.31 8.34 -9.63
C PHE A 100 -9.10 9.86 -9.52
N LEU A 101 -10.11 10.65 -9.89
CA LEU A 101 -10.09 12.11 -9.77
C LEU A 101 -10.00 12.57 -8.31
N THR A 102 -10.72 11.90 -7.41
CA THR A 102 -10.65 12.21 -5.96
C THR A 102 -9.23 12.04 -5.45
N MET A 103 -8.55 10.95 -5.81
CA MET A 103 -7.18 10.71 -5.37
C MET A 103 -6.15 11.63 -6.06
N LEU A 104 -6.35 11.96 -7.33
CA LEU A 104 -5.51 12.94 -8.05
C LEU A 104 -5.57 14.31 -7.37
N LEU A 105 -6.78 14.79 -7.06
CA LEU A 105 -6.99 16.06 -6.38
C LEU A 105 -6.49 16.01 -4.93
N GLY A 106 -6.63 14.87 -4.25
CA GLY A 106 -5.99 14.63 -2.96
C GLY A 106 -4.46 14.69 -3.02
N GLY A 107 -3.86 14.19 -4.10
CA GLY A 107 -2.44 14.38 -4.40
C GLY A 107 -2.07 15.84 -4.58
N LEU A 108 -2.82 16.58 -5.40
CA LEU A 108 -2.61 18.02 -5.60
C LEU A 108 -2.74 18.85 -4.31
N TRP A 109 -3.59 18.42 -3.37
CA TRP A 109 -3.72 19.06 -2.06
C TRP A 109 -2.43 18.97 -1.23
N HIS A 110 -1.62 17.93 -1.43
CA HIS A 110 -0.33 17.79 -0.76
C HIS A 110 0.77 18.67 -1.36
N GLY A 111 0.68 19.05 -2.64
CA GLY A 111 1.64 19.94 -3.28
C GLY A 111 1.47 20.02 -4.80
N ALA A 112 1.97 21.10 -5.41
CA ALA A 112 1.83 21.36 -6.85
C ALA A 112 2.84 20.58 -7.73
N GLY A 113 3.71 19.77 -7.13
CA GLY A 113 4.70 18.96 -7.84
C GLY A 113 4.11 17.74 -8.56
N TRP A 114 4.67 17.37 -9.71
CA TRP A 114 4.25 16.20 -10.49
C TRP A 114 4.26 14.89 -9.69
N MET A 115 5.14 14.75 -8.71
CA MET A 115 5.22 13.54 -7.89
C MET A 115 3.96 13.31 -7.04
N PHE A 116 3.32 14.36 -6.54
CA PHE A 116 2.09 14.23 -5.77
C PHE A 116 0.89 13.88 -6.66
N ILE A 117 0.87 14.40 -7.89
CA ILE A 117 -0.13 14.04 -8.90
C ILE A 117 0.02 12.55 -9.26
N ILE A 118 1.25 12.09 -9.53
CA ILE A 118 1.52 10.68 -9.84
C ILE A 118 1.16 9.80 -8.66
N TRP A 119 1.52 10.18 -7.44
CA TRP A 119 1.14 9.48 -6.21
C TRP A 119 -0.38 9.34 -6.06
N GLY A 120 -1.12 10.44 -6.26
CA GLY A 120 -2.59 10.43 -6.23
C GLY A 120 -3.19 9.56 -7.34
N GLY A 121 -2.64 9.65 -8.55
CA GLY A 121 -3.03 8.81 -9.69
C GLY A 121 -2.78 7.32 -9.42
N LEU A 122 -1.64 6.95 -8.84
CA LEU A 122 -1.33 5.57 -8.47
C LEU A 122 -2.34 5.04 -7.46
N HIS A 123 -2.63 5.77 -6.39
CA HIS A 123 -3.65 5.36 -5.43
C HIS A 123 -5.06 5.28 -6.03
N GLY A 124 -5.41 6.23 -6.90
CA GLY A 124 -6.68 6.20 -7.64
C GLY A 124 -6.83 4.97 -8.53
N ALA A 125 -5.78 4.64 -9.29
CA ALA A 125 -5.73 3.45 -10.13
C ALA A 125 -5.74 2.16 -9.30
N GLY A 126 -4.97 2.14 -8.20
CA GLY A 126 -4.94 1.03 -7.25
C GLY A 126 -6.32 0.76 -6.63
N LEU A 127 -7.02 1.80 -6.17
CA LEU A 127 -8.38 1.67 -5.63
C LEU A 127 -9.39 1.20 -6.70
N ALA A 128 -9.25 1.66 -7.95
CA ALA A 128 -10.10 1.22 -9.05
C ALA A 128 -9.86 -0.26 -9.38
N LEU A 129 -8.59 -0.68 -9.40
CA LEU A 129 -8.19 -2.08 -9.60
C LEU A 129 -8.68 -2.96 -8.44
N ASP A 130 -8.48 -2.54 -7.19
CA ASP A 130 -8.95 -3.25 -5.98
C ASP A 130 -10.48 -3.49 -6.04
N ARG A 131 -11.24 -2.47 -6.46
CA ARG A 131 -12.69 -2.57 -6.66
C ARG A 131 -13.07 -3.47 -7.84
N LEU A 132 -12.32 -3.41 -8.95
CA LEU A 132 -12.52 -4.27 -10.12
C LEU A 132 -12.27 -5.75 -9.77
N LEU A 133 -11.17 -6.04 -9.10
CA LEU A 133 -10.80 -7.39 -8.64
C LEU A 133 -11.83 -7.93 -7.64
N SER A 134 -12.27 -7.11 -6.69
CA SER A 134 -13.33 -7.47 -5.75
C SER A 134 -14.64 -7.81 -6.48
N SER A 135 -15.01 -7.01 -7.48
CA SER A 135 -16.21 -7.25 -8.30
C SER A 135 -16.10 -8.49 -9.17
N ALA A 136 -14.91 -8.74 -9.74
CA ALA A 136 -14.62 -9.93 -10.54
C ALA A 136 -14.67 -11.19 -9.68
N GLY A 137 -14.06 -11.18 -8.48
CA GLY A 137 -14.15 -12.28 -7.52
C GLY A 137 -15.59 -12.60 -7.12
N GLN A 138 -16.41 -11.58 -6.87
CA GLN A 138 -17.85 -11.77 -6.62
C GLN A 138 -18.57 -12.37 -7.83
N PHE A 139 -18.30 -11.90 -9.05
CA PHE A 139 -18.88 -12.46 -10.27
C PHE A 139 -18.49 -13.92 -10.47
N LEU A 140 -17.21 -14.27 -10.30
CA LEU A 140 -16.66 -15.61 -10.41
C LEU A 140 -17.23 -16.57 -9.35
N SER A 141 -17.58 -16.05 -8.16
CA SER A 141 -18.17 -16.86 -7.09
C SER A 141 -19.63 -17.27 -7.35
N LYS A 142 -20.33 -16.66 -8.30
CA LYS A 142 -21.73 -16.99 -8.61
C LYS A 142 -21.82 -18.33 -9.37
N PRO A 143 -22.72 -19.25 -8.98
CA PRO A 143 -22.82 -20.57 -9.61
C PRO A 143 -23.04 -20.50 -11.12
N LEU A 144 -23.86 -19.55 -11.58
CA LEU A 144 -24.13 -19.33 -13.01
C LEU A 144 -22.87 -18.90 -13.79
N SER A 145 -22.04 -18.03 -13.21
CA SER A 145 -20.78 -17.61 -13.82
C SER A 145 -19.79 -18.77 -13.91
N LYS A 146 -19.75 -19.64 -12.89
CA LYS A 146 -18.91 -20.85 -12.92
C LYS A 146 -19.37 -21.82 -14.00
N SER A 147 -20.67 -22.05 -14.11
CA SER A 147 -21.24 -22.89 -15.17
C SER A 147 -20.92 -22.30 -16.55
N PHE A 148 -21.07 -20.98 -16.72
CA PHE A 148 -20.75 -20.30 -17.97
C PHE A 148 -19.27 -20.43 -18.35
N ILE A 149 -18.36 -20.23 -17.39
CA ILE A 149 -16.92 -20.31 -17.65
C ILE A 149 -16.47 -21.76 -17.83
N LEU A 150 -17.05 -22.72 -17.11
CA LEU A 150 -16.83 -24.15 -17.33
C LEU A 150 -17.26 -24.56 -18.74
N ILE A 151 -18.43 -24.10 -19.19
CA ILE A 151 -18.92 -24.34 -20.55
C ILE A 151 -17.96 -23.73 -21.58
N LEU A 152 -17.53 -22.47 -21.41
CA LEU A 152 -16.54 -21.85 -22.29
C LEU A 152 -15.19 -22.60 -22.31
N SER A 153 -14.75 -23.08 -21.15
CA SER A 153 -13.51 -23.85 -21.01
C SER A 153 -13.61 -25.22 -21.69
N LEU A 154 -14.74 -25.90 -21.55
CA LEU A 154 -15.04 -27.17 -22.23
C LEU A 154 -15.13 -26.98 -23.74
N LEU A 155 -15.84 -25.95 -24.20
CA LEU A 155 -15.94 -25.61 -25.62
C LEU A 155 -14.56 -25.28 -26.22
N GLY A 156 -13.75 -24.48 -25.50
CA GLY A 156 -12.38 -24.19 -25.89
C GLY A 156 -11.48 -25.43 -25.95
N GLY A 157 -11.60 -26.33 -24.97
CA GLY A 157 -10.88 -27.61 -24.96
C GLY A 157 -11.30 -28.55 -26.10
N ILE A 158 -12.59 -28.61 -26.41
CA ILE A 158 -13.12 -29.37 -27.56
C ILE A 158 -12.57 -28.78 -28.87
N SER A 159 -12.59 -27.46 -29.02
CA SER A 159 -12.01 -26.79 -30.20
C SER A 159 -10.51 -27.05 -30.33
N ALA A 160 -9.74 -27.03 -29.24
CA ALA A 160 -8.32 -27.33 -29.23
C ALA A 160 -8.02 -28.81 -29.59
N TYR A 161 -8.82 -29.74 -29.09
CA TYR A 161 -8.71 -31.17 -29.43
C TYR A 161 -9.03 -31.43 -30.91
N LEU A 162 -10.13 -30.85 -31.41
CA LEU A 162 -10.50 -30.95 -32.82
C LEU A 162 -9.43 -30.34 -33.72
N PHE A 163 -8.83 -29.22 -33.32
CA PHE A 163 -7.69 -28.60 -34.01
C PHE A 163 -6.47 -29.52 -34.07
N PHE A 164 -6.04 -30.09 -32.92
CA PHE A 164 -4.92 -31.02 -32.86
C PHE A 164 -5.13 -32.29 -33.70
N LYS A 165 -6.38 -32.78 -33.77
CA LYS A 165 -6.76 -33.92 -34.62
C LYS A 165 -6.73 -33.57 -36.11
N MET A 166 -7.05 -32.33 -36.48
CA MET A 166 -7.10 -31.86 -37.88
C MET A 166 -5.75 -31.35 -38.40
N SER A 167 -4.76 -31.06 -37.54
CA SER A 167 -3.42 -30.60 -37.93
C SER A 167 -2.49 -31.71 -38.45
N GLY A 168 -2.98 -32.95 -38.53
CA GLY A 168 -2.22 -34.11 -39.05
C GLY A 168 -2.28 -34.30 -40.57
N GLU A 169 -3.03 -33.47 -41.31
CA GLU A 169 -3.16 -33.56 -42.77
C GLU A 169 -2.71 -32.26 -43.48
N THR A 170 -2.17 -32.43 -44.68
CA THR A 170 -1.29 -31.58 -45.50
C THR A 170 -1.33 -30.03 -45.39
N MET A 171 -0.12 -29.48 -45.59
CA MET A 171 0.38 -28.11 -45.37
C MET A 171 -0.20 -26.96 -46.22
N GLU A 172 -1.38 -27.06 -46.86
CA GLU A 172 -1.95 -25.93 -47.63
C GLU A 172 -2.89 -25.01 -46.82
N LYS A 173 -3.12 -25.29 -45.53
CA LYS A 173 -4.07 -24.57 -44.65
C LYS A 173 -3.49 -23.40 -43.82
N TRP A 174 -2.28 -22.92 -44.09
CA TRP A 174 -1.60 -21.95 -43.21
C TRP A 174 -2.30 -20.58 -43.09
N GLN A 175 -3.10 -20.15 -44.06
CA GLN A 175 -3.91 -18.92 -43.94
C GLN A 175 -5.11 -19.04 -43.00
N VAL A 176 -5.59 -20.26 -42.70
CA VAL A 176 -6.64 -20.50 -41.68
C VAL A 176 -6.04 -20.56 -40.26
N MET A 177 -4.71 -20.67 -40.18
CA MET A 177 -3.98 -20.98 -38.95
C MET A 177 -3.87 -19.79 -37.97
N GLU A 178 -3.93 -18.54 -38.45
CA GLU A 178 -3.92 -17.36 -37.57
C GLU A 178 -5.21 -17.20 -36.75
N TRP A 179 -6.37 -17.50 -37.34
CA TRP A 179 -7.65 -17.46 -36.63
C TRP A 179 -7.80 -18.60 -35.61
N GLN A 180 -7.22 -19.77 -35.89
CA GLN A 180 -7.29 -20.93 -35.00
C GLN A 180 -6.33 -20.81 -33.81
N LEU A 181 -5.12 -20.28 -34.01
CA LEU A 181 -4.23 -19.87 -32.91
C LEU A 181 -4.88 -18.80 -32.04
N PHE A 182 -5.60 -17.84 -32.62
CA PHE A 182 -6.32 -16.82 -31.86
C PHE A 182 -7.43 -17.42 -30.96
N VAL A 183 -8.22 -18.36 -31.48
CA VAL A 183 -9.25 -19.06 -30.69
C VAL A 183 -8.63 -19.93 -29.59
N LEU A 184 -7.49 -20.59 -29.85
CA LEU A 184 -6.76 -21.35 -28.85
C LEU A 184 -6.22 -20.44 -27.73
N HIS A 185 -5.71 -19.26 -28.06
CA HIS A 185 -5.27 -18.26 -27.07
C HIS A 185 -6.43 -17.70 -26.25
N LEU A 186 -7.60 -17.47 -26.86
CA LEU A 186 -8.82 -17.08 -26.15
C LEU A 186 -9.32 -18.19 -25.22
N ALA A 187 -9.27 -19.44 -25.66
CA ALA A 187 -9.66 -20.61 -24.87
C ALA A 187 -8.70 -20.85 -23.69
N LEU A 188 -7.39 -20.83 -23.93
CA LEU A 188 -6.37 -20.90 -22.87
C LEU A 188 -6.48 -19.71 -21.91
N GLY A 189 -6.70 -18.50 -22.42
CA GLY A 189 -6.95 -17.31 -21.61
C GLY A 189 -8.21 -17.45 -20.74
N ALA A 190 -9.30 -17.98 -21.28
CA ALA A 190 -10.53 -18.24 -20.54
C ALA A 190 -10.36 -19.35 -19.49
N ILE A 191 -9.64 -20.42 -19.82
CA ILE A 191 -9.30 -21.52 -18.90
C ILE A 191 -8.38 -21.02 -17.79
N LEU A 192 -7.37 -20.19 -18.10
CA LEU A 192 -6.48 -19.61 -17.11
C LEU A 192 -7.22 -18.61 -16.21
N LEU A 193 -8.11 -17.78 -16.77
CA LEU A 193 -8.98 -16.90 -15.99
C LEU A 193 -9.97 -17.69 -15.13
N PHE A 194 -10.49 -18.82 -15.62
CA PHE A 194 -11.33 -19.74 -14.86
C PHE A 194 -10.56 -20.37 -13.69
N LEU A 195 -9.40 -20.95 -13.96
CA LEU A 195 -8.56 -21.60 -12.95
C LEU A 195 -8.07 -20.56 -11.94
N PHE A 196 -7.66 -19.37 -12.37
CA PHE A 196 -7.30 -18.26 -11.51
C PHE A 196 -8.50 -17.79 -10.67
N GLY A 197 -9.69 -17.69 -11.25
CA GLY A 197 -10.92 -17.32 -10.55
C GLY A 197 -11.39 -18.37 -9.53
N VAL A 198 -11.29 -19.66 -9.88
CA VAL A 198 -11.58 -20.79 -8.99
C VAL A 198 -10.53 -20.89 -7.89
N LEU A 199 -9.25 -20.63 -8.19
CA LEU A 199 -8.18 -20.52 -7.18
C LEU A 199 -8.48 -19.37 -6.22
N ILE A 200 -8.80 -18.17 -6.71
CA ILE A 200 -9.20 -17.03 -5.90
C ILE A 200 -10.41 -17.37 -5.01
N GLU A 201 -11.41 -18.08 -5.52
CA GLU A 201 -12.60 -18.42 -4.75
C GLU A 201 -12.34 -19.52 -3.71
N LYS A 202 -11.63 -20.59 -4.09
CA LYS A 202 -11.32 -21.73 -3.22
C LYS A 202 -10.35 -21.30 -2.10
N TRP A 203 -9.42 -20.38 -2.42
CA TRP A 203 -8.51 -19.76 -1.45
C TRP A 203 -9.21 -18.68 -0.62
N GLY A 204 -10.09 -17.88 -1.22
CA GLY A 204 -10.77 -16.75 -0.58
C GLY A 204 -11.76 -17.11 0.53
N LYS A 205 -12.20 -18.38 0.63
CA LYS A 205 -13.13 -18.83 1.68
C LYS A 205 -12.52 -19.72 2.77
N SER A 206 -11.32 -20.28 2.57
CA SER A 206 -10.84 -21.39 3.44
C SER A 206 -9.40 -21.27 3.93
N VAL A 207 -8.67 -20.23 3.51
CA VAL A 207 -7.26 -20.07 3.86
C VAL A 207 -7.08 -18.69 4.50
N LYS A 208 -6.35 -18.58 5.62
CA LYS A 208 -5.96 -17.29 6.24
C LYS A 208 -4.79 -16.61 5.49
N ILE A 209 -4.15 -17.33 4.58
CA ILE A 209 -3.00 -16.94 3.75
C ILE A 209 -3.32 -15.92 2.62
N PRO A 210 -4.53 -15.83 2.01
CA PRO A 210 -4.89 -14.76 1.07
C PRO A 210 -4.95 -13.39 1.73
N LEU A 211 -5.38 -13.31 3.01
CA LEU A 211 -5.35 -12.07 3.79
C LEU A 211 -3.91 -11.63 4.04
N LEU A 212 -3.01 -12.58 4.34
CA LEU A 212 -1.59 -12.29 4.51
C LEU A 212 -0.97 -11.82 3.19
N ILE A 213 -1.22 -12.51 2.07
CA ILE A 213 -0.70 -12.13 0.75
C ILE A 213 -1.27 -10.77 0.31
N SER A 214 -2.56 -10.53 0.50
CA SER A 214 -3.21 -9.26 0.15
C SER A 214 -2.74 -8.12 1.05
N GLY A 215 -2.47 -8.40 2.33
CA GLY A 215 -1.85 -7.47 3.27
C GLY A 215 -0.40 -7.13 2.87
N ILE A 216 0.39 -8.14 2.49
CA ILE A 216 1.73 -7.95 1.93
C ILE A 216 1.65 -7.08 0.68
N PHE A 217 0.77 -7.40 -0.27
CA PHE A 217 0.61 -6.61 -1.49
C PHE A 217 0.20 -5.17 -1.19
N THR A 218 -0.80 -4.96 -0.32
CA THR A 218 -1.27 -3.63 0.09
C THR A 218 -0.14 -2.84 0.72
N PHE A 219 0.60 -3.44 1.66
CA PHE A 219 1.76 -2.82 2.30
C PHE A 219 2.84 -2.41 1.29
N HIS A 220 3.22 -3.32 0.37
CA HIS A 220 4.27 -3.04 -0.63
C HIS A 220 3.81 -1.99 -1.64
N PHE A 221 2.55 -2.03 -2.07
CA PHE A 221 1.99 -1.02 -2.96
C PHE A 221 2.02 0.37 -2.32
N VAL A 222 1.57 0.49 -1.07
CA VAL A 222 1.59 1.75 -0.34
C VAL A 222 3.03 2.23 -0.12
N SER A 223 3.92 1.34 0.30
CA SER A 223 5.35 1.64 0.48
C SER A 223 6.01 2.12 -0.81
N PHE A 224 5.66 1.50 -1.93
CA PHE A 224 6.10 1.93 -3.25
C PHE A 224 5.57 3.32 -3.61
N CYS A 225 4.29 3.61 -3.33
CA CYS A 225 3.73 4.94 -3.55
C CYS A 225 4.48 6.00 -2.72
N TRP A 226 4.90 5.68 -1.48
CA TRP A 226 5.68 6.61 -0.66
C TRP A 226 7.01 7.05 -1.28
N ILE A 227 7.58 6.30 -2.25
CA ILE A 227 8.78 6.74 -2.99
C ILE A 227 8.48 8.04 -3.76
N PHE A 228 7.32 8.13 -4.40
CA PHE A 228 6.90 9.32 -5.14
C PHE A 228 6.67 10.48 -4.18
N PHE A 229 5.97 10.22 -3.08
CA PHE A 229 5.74 11.22 -2.04
C PHE A 229 7.07 11.76 -1.49
N ARG A 230 8.06 10.89 -1.23
CA ARG A 230 9.41 11.29 -0.82
C ARG A 230 10.14 12.09 -1.89
N ALA A 231 10.05 11.65 -3.14
CA ALA A 231 10.71 12.33 -4.24
C ALA A 231 10.13 13.73 -4.52
N GLY A 232 8.88 13.98 -4.11
CA GLY A 232 8.23 15.29 -4.17
C GLY A 232 8.50 16.21 -2.98
N ALA A 233 9.20 15.74 -1.94
CA ALA A 233 9.44 16.51 -0.72
C ALA A 233 10.26 17.79 -0.95
N ILE A 234 9.89 18.86 -0.26
CA ILE A 234 10.66 20.10 -0.20
C ILE A 234 12.00 19.79 0.49
N GLY A 235 13.11 20.14 -0.17
CA GLY A 235 14.46 19.93 0.34
C GLY A 235 15.16 18.66 -0.16
N SER A 236 14.58 17.92 -1.12
CA SER A 236 15.31 16.87 -1.82
C SER A 236 16.52 17.45 -2.58
N ILE A 237 17.73 16.93 -2.30
CA ILE A 237 18.97 17.39 -2.97
C ILE A 237 18.92 17.14 -4.48
N LEU A 238 18.37 15.98 -4.87
CA LEU A 238 18.21 15.60 -6.26
C LEU A 238 16.86 16.09 -6.81
N PRO A 239 16.77 16.48 -8.10
CA PRO A 239 15.50 16.66 -8.78
C PRO A 239 14.63 15.40 -8.64
N SER A 240 13.33 15.59 -8.45
CA SER A 240 12.38 14.53 -8.12
C SER A 240 12.39 13.34 -9.09
N GLY A 241 12.47 13.60 -10.40
CA GLY A 241 12.56 12.55 -11.42
C GLY A 241 13.88 11.76 -11.38
N GLU A 242 14.98 12.41 -11.06
CA GLU A 242 16.30 11.79 -10.94
C GLU A 242 16.38 10.89 -9.70
N LEU A 243 15.88 11.38 -8.55
CA LEU A 243 15.77 10.61 -7.33
C LEU A 243 14.94 9.33 -7.56
N LEU A 244 13.75 9.48 -8.15
CA LEU A 244 12.90 8.35 -8.47
C LEU A 244 13.60 7.34 -9.39
N GLY A 245 14.23 7.80 -10.47
CA GLY A 245 14.94 6.91 -11.40
C GLY A 245 16.09 6.15 -10.74
N LYS A 246 16.87 6.80 -9.87
CA LYS A 246 17.97 6.15 -9.14
C LYS A 246 17.47 5.13 -8.12
N VAL A 247 16.42 5.43 -7.36
CA VAL A 247 15.83 4.47 -6.41
C VAL A 247 15.26 3.27 -7.16
N LEU A 248 14.45 3.50 -8.21
CA LEU A 248 13.81 2.42 -8.97
C LEU A 248 14.83 1.50 -9.67
N SER A 249 15.88 2.07 -10.28
CA SER A 249 16.94 1.29 -10.91
C SER A 249 17.68 0.40 -9.91
N LYS A 250 17.92 0.88 -8.69
CA LYS A 250 18.53 0.08 -7.63
C LYS A 250 17.61 -1.02 -7.13
N LEU A 251 16.32 -0.73 -6.91
CA LEU A 251 15.34 -1.75 -6.53
C LEU A 251 15.24 -2.86 -7.61
N ALA A 252 15.33 -2.50 -8.89
CA ALA A 252 15.33 -3.45 -9.99
C ALA A 252 16.61 -4.31 -10.09
N SER A 253 17.75 -3.81 -9.62
CA SER A 253 19.03 -4.54 -9.71
C SER A 253 19.13 -5.79 -8.82
N THR A 254 18.20 -6.00 -7.88
CA THR A 254 18.16 -7.16 -6.96
C THR A 254 19.48 -7.45 -6.23
N THR A 255 20.36 -6.46 -6.09
CA THR A 255 21.64 -6.63 -5.41
C THR A 255 21.43 -6.66 -3.90
N PHE A 256 21.85 -7.77 -3.29
CA PHE A 256 21.86 -7.94 -1.84
C PHE A 256 23.27 -7.68 -1.32
N ASP A 257 23.38 -6.75 -0.39
CA ASP A 257 24.63 -6.47 0.32
C ASP A 257 24.32 -6.36 1.81
N SER A 258 24.79 -7.34 2.58
CA SER A 258 24.61 -7.38 4.03
C SER A 258 25.50 -6.38 4.76
N SER A 259 26.56 -5.89 4.11
CA SER A 259 27.48 -4.91 4.70
C SER A 259 26.76 -3.62 5.10
N PHE A 260 25.72 -3.23 4.35
CA PHE A 260 24.89 -2.07 4.69
C PHE A 260 24.19 -2.21 6.04
N ILE A 261 23.65 -3.39 6.36
CA ILE A 261 22.98 -3.61 7.65
C ILE A 261 24.00 -3.49 8.79
N MET A 262 25.20 -4.04 8.59
CA MET A 262 26.29 -3.92 9.55
C MET A 262 26.73 -2.47 9.72
N GLU A 263 26.89 -1.71 8.63
CA GLU A 263 27.25 -0.30 8.66
C GLU A 263 26.20 0.54 9.40
N VAL A 264 24.91 0.31 9.15
CA VAL A 264 23.82 1.00 9.86
C VAL A 264 23.85 0.66 11.35
N GLN A 265 24.10 -0.59 11.72
CA GLN A 265 24.19 -1.01 13.12
C GLN A 265 25.42 -0.41 13.82
N GLU A 266 26.55 -0.29 13.13
CA GLU A 266 27.77 0.33 13.69
C GLU A 266 27.64 1.85 13.85
N LYS A 267 27.15 2.53 12.81
CA LYS A 267 27.07 4.01 12.81
C LYS A 267 25.85 4.55 13.54
N THR A 268 24.76 3.78 13.59
CA THR A 268 23.48 4.17 14.18
C THR A 268 22.82 3.00 14.93
N PRO A 269 23.42 2.53 16.04
CA PRO A 269 23.05 1.27 16.69
C PRO A 269 21.60 1.20 17.19
N PHE A 270 20.96 2.35 17.41
CA PHE A 270 19.58 2.44 17.90
C PHE A 270 18.53 2.49 16.77
N VAL A 271 18.91 2.76 15.52
CA VAL A 271 17.95 2.96 14.42
C VAL A 271 17.24 1.67 14.04
N LEU A 272 17.98 0.58 13.81
CA LEU A 272 17.37 -0.71 13.45
C LEU A 272 16.48 -1.27 14.58
N PRO A 273 16.90 -1.27 15.85
CA PRO A 273 16.03 -1.62 16.97
C PRO A 273 14.78 -0.74 17.08
N ALA A 274 14.90 0.58 16.88
CA ALA A 274 13.76 1.48 16.94
C ALA A 274 12.75 1.22 15.81
N ILE A 275 13.22 0.97 14.59
CA ILE A 275 12.37 0.57 13.45
C ILE A 275 11.66 -0.75 13.77
N LEU A 276 12.42 -1.76 14.23
CA LEU A 276 11.86 -3.07 14.60
C LEU A 276 10.82 -2.93 15.71
N PHE A 277 11.11 -2.13 16.73
CA PHE A 277 10.17 -1.85 17.81
C PHE A 277 8.90 -1.17 17.30
N GLY A 278 9.02 -0.19 16.40
CA GLY A 278 7.88 0.45 15.74
C GLY A 278 7.02 -0.54 14.96
N PHE A 279 7.62 -1.47 14.23
CA PHE A 279 6.91 -2.57 13.57
C PHE A 279 6.22 -3.47 14.60
N VAL A 280 6.93 -3.94 15.62
CA VAL A 280 6.35 -4.81 16.66
C VAL A 280 5.16 -4.13 17.33
N LEU A 281 5.27 -2.84 17.67
CA LEU A 281 4.15 -2.08 18.23
C LEU A 281 2.98 -1.95 17.26
N HIS A 282 3.23 -1.62 16.00
CA HIS A 282 2.16 -1.46 15.01
C HIS A 282 1.37 -2.76 14.80
N PHE A 283 2.09 -3.87 14.69
CA PHE A 283 1.52 -5.20 14.46
C PHE A 283 1.06 -5.88 15.77
N SER A 284 1.23 -5.22 16.92
CA SER A 284 0.75 -5.74 18.20
C SER A 284 -0.79 -5.73 18.30
N PRO A 285 -1.38 -6.71 19.00
CA PRO A 285 -2.82 -6.77 19.19
C PRO A 285 -3.37 -5.52 19.89
N ILE A 286 -4.56 -5.06 19.49
CA ILE A 286 -5.25 -3.93 20.15
C ILE A 286 -5.44 -4.12 21.64
N VAL A 287 -5.70 -5.36 22.07
CA VAL A 287 -5.87 -5.73 23.48
C VAL A 287 -4.63 -5.38 24.31
N LEU A 288 -3.43 -5.48 23.74
CA LEU A 288 -2.20 -5.09 24.44
C LEU A 288 -2.16 -3.58 24.67
N LYS A 289 -2.47 -2.78 23.64
CA LYS A 289 -2.58 -1.31 23.75
C LYS A 289 -3.60 -0.94 24.83
N GLU A 290 -4.80 -1.52 24.78
CA GLU A 290 -5.87 -1.26 25.75
C GLU A 290 -5.46 -1.61 27.18
N LYS A 291 -4.81 -2.76 27.39
CA LYS A 291 -4.31 -3.17 28.71
C LYS A 291 -3.27 -2.18 29.24
N ILE A 292 -2.32 -1.75 28.41
CA ILE A 292 -1.28 -0.78 28.80
C ILE A 292 -1.94 0.55 29.15
N THR A 293 -2.87 1.05 28.32
CA THR A 293 -3.58 2.30 28.57
C THR A 293 -4.40 2.25 29.87
N GLN A 294 -5.15 1.17 30.10
CA GLN A 294 -5.94 0.98 31.32
C GLN A 294 -5.05 0.84 32.56
N TRP A 295 -3.91 0.15 32.44
CA TRP A 295 -2.96 0.06 33.53
C TRP A 295 -2.37 1.43 33.86
N PHE A 296 -1.93 2.19 32.84
CA PHE A 296 -1.35 3.52 33.01
C PHE A 296 -2.36 4.52 33.62
N SER A 297 -3.62 4.49 33.16
CA SER A 297 -4.66 5.41 33.66
C SER A 297 -5.06 5.18 35.11
N ARG A 298 -4.81 3.97 35.65
CA ARG A 298 -5.07 3.63 37.06
C ARG A 298 -3.91 4.00 38.00
N GLN A 299 -2.76 4.39 37.47
CA GLN A 299 -1.62 4.77 38.30
C GLN A 299 -1.81 6.12 38.96
N SER A 300 -1.06 6.37 40.04
CA SER A 300 -1.02 7.69 40.67
C SER A 300 -0.48 8.74 39.70
N PHE A 301 -0.92 9.99 39.84
CA PHE A 301 -0.42 11.11 39.04
C PHE A 301 1.11 11.22 39.08
N VAL A 302 1.71 11.00 40.26
CA VAL A 302 3.17 11.01 40.43
C VAL A 302 3.85 9.94 39.58
N LEU A 303 3.33 8.70 39.59
CA LEU A 303 3.90 7.64 38.78
C LEU A 303 3.71 7.89 37.28
N GLN A 304 2.56 8.41 36.86
CA GLN A 304 2.32 8.82 35.47
C GLN A 304 3.33 9.89 35.03
N ALA A 305 3.54 10.92 35.85
CA ALA A 305 4.50 11.98 35.57
C ALA A 305 5.93 11.43 35.46
N ILE A 306 6.35 10.57 36.39
CA ILE A 306 7.68 9.92 36.34
C ILE A 306 7.85 9.11 35.06
N LEU A 307 6.88 8.27 34.70
CA LEU A 307 6.96 7.44 33.49
C LEU A 307 7.02 8.30 32.22
N VAL A 308 6.20 9.35 32.13
CA VAL A 308 6.23 10.28 30.99
C VAL A 308 7.55 11.03 30.92
N SER A 309 8.07 11.55 32.05
CA SER A 309 9.36 12.22 32.11
C SER A 309 10.52 11.30 31.73
N LEU A 310 10.47 10.02 32.14
CA LEU A 310 11.46 9.02 31.71
C LEU A 310 11.41 8.80 30.20
N VAL A 311 10.23 8.65 29.61
CA VAL A 311 10.07 8.50 28.15
C VAL A 311 10.61 9.74 27.41
N ILE A 312 10.24 10.94 27.85
CA ILE A 312 10.74 12.19 27.26
C ILE A 312 12.27 12.26 27.37
N THR A 313 12.83 11.93 28.54
CA THR A 313 14.28 11.94 28.75
C THR A 313 14.99 10.92 27.85
N CYS A 314 14.46 9.71 27.71
CA CYS A 314 14.97 8.72 26.77
C CYS A 314 14.96 9.25 25.34
N VAL A 315 13.86 9.89 24.89
CA VAL A 315 13.78 10.50 23.56
C VAL A 315 14.83 11.59 23.39
N LEU A 316 15.02 12.46 24.39
CA LEU A 316 16.00 13.55 24.34
C LEU A 316 17.44 13.04 24.30
N ILE A 317 17.76 11.97 25.05
CA ILE A 317 19.09 11.34 25.03
C ILE A 317 19.35 10.65 23.68
N LEU A 318 18.33 10.01 23.10
CA LEU A 318 18.44 9.34 21.81
C LEU A 318 18.42 10.31 20.62
N ASN A 319 17.96 11.54 20.81
CA ASN A 319 17.92 12.56 19.77
C ASN A 319 19.32 13.11 19.49
N THR A 320 20.05 12.42 18.62
CA THR A 320 21.44 12.72 18.25
C THR A 320 21.55 13.68 17.04
N GLN A 321 20.44 14.16 16.49
CA GLN A 321 20.37 15.01 15.28
C GLN A 321 19.43 16.19 15.50
N ARG A 322 19.55 17.25 14.68
CA ARG A 322 18.65 18.42 14.73
C ARG A 322 17.19 17.98 14.62
N THR A 323 16.30 18.65 15.35
CA THR A 323 14.85 18.45 15.26
C THR A 323 14.41 18.57 13.81
N VAL A 324 13.98 17.46 13.21
CA VAL A 324 13.44 17.44 11.86
C VAL A 324 12.07 18.14 11.90
N PRO A 325 11.78 19.10 11.00
CA PRO A 325 10.49 19.77 10.96
C PRO A 325 9.35 18.76 10.82
N PHE A 326 8.20 19.07 11.41
CA PHE A 326 7.00 18.25 11.26
C PHE A 326 6.71 17.94 9.80
N ILE A 327 6.25 16.72 9.51
CA ILE A 327 6.07 16.19 8.17
C ILE A 327 5.29 17.12 7.22
N TYR A 328 4.29 17.86 7.69
CA TYR A 328 3.54 18.81 6.84
C TYR A 328 4.36 20.00 6.33
N PHE A 329 5.43 20.37 7.02
CA PHE A 329 6.31 21.44 6.57
C PHE A 329 7.36 20.95 5.57
N GLN A 330 7.32 19.67 5.19
CA GLN A 330 8.26 19.07 4.26
C GLN A 330 7.68 18.84 2.85
N PHE A 331 6.41 19.18 2.58
CA PHE A 331 5.75 18.91 1.29
C PHE A 331 5.01 20.14 0.77
#